data_AF-W4RUL7-F1
#
_entry.id   AF-W4RUL7-F1
#
_cell.length_a   1.000
_cell.length_b   1.000
_cell.length_c   1.000
_cell.angle_alpha   90.00
_cell.angle_beta   90.00
_cell.angle_gamma   90.00
#
_symmetry.space_group_name_H-M   'P 1'
#
loop_
_entity.id
_entity.type
_entity.pdbx_description
1 polymer ?
#
loop_
_entity_poly.entity_id
_entity_poly.type
_entity_poly.pdbx_seq_one_letter_code
_entity_poly.pdbx_strand_id
1 'polypeptide(L)'
;MAAISLAIMGAGFLAMMPFQDSLIGKLLMGGFEAGLVGGLADWFAVTALFRHPMGIPIPHTALLPKNRDKVTRALINMLENDWLTKESIMDKFKQIHILDKIFETVEKELHSESVKLSIKAFSLDVVKKIDVERFAPTIEQEIKGFLLSADTSDLLHKASSHVLSMGYEAAAFNYVLKETEKWASQDEAKMVLGKLGKQAIDTTEADGLLKFAIQSFSNMITEEKVGNILQSFILKRMKNLQQEDNRYRHMILEKIRKELGSINEREALMSEIQAWKNKMVEDMDLTGQIRGVLAKSKARVIAFIEADSFVDDTVTPVVKRFIQEIKEDEGKVAAIESWLHAKIAASLKETILKSASLSVRILISLTRKH
;
A
#
# COMPACT_ATOMS: atom_id res chain seq x y z
N MET A 1 33.00 -5.27 -56.48
CA MET A 1 31.74 -4.75 -57.09
C MET A 1 32.01 -3.73 -58.20
N ALA A 2 32.76 -2.64 -57.97
CA ALA A 2 33.03 -1.61 -58.99
C ALA A 2 33.61 -2.14 -60.31
N ALA A 3 34.63 -3.02 -60.25
CA ALA A 3 35.25 -3.63 -61.42
C ALA A 3 34.28 -4.48 -62.26
N ILE A 4 33.30 -5.12 -61.62
CA ILE A 4 32.28 -5.93 -62.30
C ILE A 4 31.29 -5.00 -63.02
N SER A 5 30.89 -3.88 -62.41
CA SER A 5 30.04 -2.90 -63.08
C SER A 5 30.74 -2.22 -64.27
N LEU A 6 32.05 -1.95 -64.15
CA LEU A 6 32.86 -1.38 -65.23
C LEU A 6 32.98 -2.36 -66.40
N ALA A 7 33.18 -3.65 -66.10
CA ALA A 7 33.21 -4.72 -67.10
C ALA A 7 31.84 -4.88 -67.79
N ILE A 8 30.73 -4.79 -67.06
CA ILE A 8 29.38 -4.86 -67.61
C ILE A 8 29.10 -3.64 -68.51
N MET A 9 29.49 -2.42 -68.11
CA MET A 9 29.32 -1.23 -68.95
C MET A 9 30.21 -1.27 -70.18
N GLY A 10 31.44 -1.77 -70.06
CA GLY A 10 32.33 -2.00 -71.20
C GLY A 10 31.82 -3.07 -72.16
N ALA A 11 31.26 -4.17 -71.63
CA ALA A 11 30.61 -5.19 -72.43
C ALA A 11 29.33 -4.67 -73.11
N GLY A 12 28.53 -3.85 -72.41
CA GLY A 12 27.35 -3.18 -72.96
C GLY A 12 27.71 -2.19 -74.08
N PHE A 13 28.80 -1.43 -73.92
CA PHE A 13 29.34 -0.55 -74.96
C PHE A 13 29.77 -1.35 -76.20
N LEU A 14 30.53 -2.44 -76.02
CA LEU A 14 30.96 -3.31 -77.13
C LEU A 14 29.79 -4.04 -77.81
N ALA A 15 28.80 -4.49 -77.04
CA ALA A 15 27.62 -5.20 -77.56
C ALA A 15 26.69 -4.27 -78.35
N MET A 16 26.72 -2.96 -78.10
CA MET A 16 25.96 -1.95 -78.85
C MET A 16 26.68 -1.46 -80.11
N MET A 17 27.96 -1.83 -80.31
CA MET A 17 28.77 -1.46 -81.47
C MET A 17 28.18 -1.85 -82.85
N PRO A 18 27.41 -2.94 -83.04
CA PRO A 18 26.77 -3.25 -84.32
C PRO A 18 25.39 -2.60 -84.54
N PHE A 19 24.80 -1.93 -83.55
CA PHE A 19 23.44 -1.34 -83.62
C PHE A 19 23.43 0.19 -83.76
N GLN A 20 24.46 0.76 -84.40
CA GLN A 20 24.70 2.22 -84.47
C GLN A 20 23.73 2.98 -85.39
N ASP A 21 22.97 2.29 -86.25
CA ASP A 21 22.07 2.90 -87.23
C ASP A 21 20.70 3.29 -86.65
N SER A 22 20.36 2.85 -85.44
CA SER A 22 19.12 3.22 -84.74
C SER A 22 19.34 4.35 -83.74
N LEU A 23 18.40 5.31 -83.68
CA LEU A 23 18.38 6.41 -82.71
C LEU A 23 18.47 5.91 -81.25
N ILE A 24 17.82 4.79 -80.94
CA ILE A 24 17.85 4.15 -79.62
C ILE A 24 19.21 3.52 -79.34
N GLY A 25 19.84 2.93 -80.37
CA GLY A 25 21.19 2.36 -80.28
C GLY A 25 22.24 3.41 -79.95
N LYS A 26 22.17 4.60 -80.58
CA LYS A 26 23.08 5.73 -80.30
C LYS A 26 22.93 6.25 -78.86
N LEU A 27 21.70 6.37 -78.36
CA LEU A 27 21.43 6.81 -76.98
C LEU A 27 21.96 5.82 -75.94
N LEU A 28 21.73 4.51 -76.15
CA LEU A 28 22.25 3.47 -75.25
C LEU A 28 23.77 3.40 -75.28
N MET A 29 24.39 3.49 -76.45
CA MET A 29 25.85 3.53 -76.59
C MET A 29 26.46 4.72 -75.86
N GLY A 30 25.91 5.93 -76.03
CA GLY A 30 26.37 7.11 -75.31
C GLY A 30 26.18 7.00 -73.79
N GLY A 31 25.10 6.35 -73.34
CA GLY A 31 24.89 6.05 -71.91
C GLY A 31 25.93 5.08 -71.34
N PHE A 32 26.26 4.01 -72.08
CA PHE A 32 27.32 3.08 -71.68
C PHE A 32 28.72 3.72 -71.74
N GLU A 33 28.99 4.58 -72.72
CA GLU A 33 30.25 5.31 -72.83
C GLU A 33 30.44 6.30 -71.67
N ALA A 34 29.42 7.11 -71.38
CA ALA A 34 29.43 8.04 -70.25
C ALA A 34 29.54 7.29 -68.91
N GLY A 35 28.85 6.16 -68.77
CA GLY A 35 28.95 5.29 -67.59
C GLY A 35 30.32 4.63 -67.43
N LEU A 36 30.94 4.20 -68.53
CA LEU A 36 32.29 3.64 -68.54
C LEU A 36 33.34 4.69 -68.17
N VAL A 37 33.27 5.89 -68.78
CA VAL A 37 34.19 7.00 -68.50
C VAL A 37 34.01 7.51 -67.07
N GLY A 38 32.76 7.66 -66.62
CA GLY A 38 32.45 8.04 -65.24
C GLY A 38 32.93 7.01 -64.22
N GLY A 39 32.74 5.72 -64.50
CA GLY A 39 33.23 4.63 -63.66
C GLY A 39 34.76 4.52 -63.64
N LEU A 40 35.43 4.80 -64.76
CA LEU A 40 36.89 4.89 -64.82
C LEU A 40 37.42 6.08 -64.01
N ALA A 41 36.77 7.24 -64.10
CA ALA A 41 37.14 8.44 -63.36
C ALA A 41 36.99 8.24 -61.84
N ASP A 42 35.89 7.66 -61.38
CA ASP A 42 35.67 7.32 -59.97
C ASP A 42 36.70 6.29 -59.46
N TRP A 43 36.97 5.24 -60.26
CA TRP A 43 38.03 4.29 -59.93
C TRP A 43 39.40 4.96 -59.84
N PHE A 44 39.71 5.89 -60.75
CA PHE A 44 40.97 6.61 -60.75
C PHE A 44 41.09 7.55 -59.55
N ALA A 45 40.01 8.24 -59.17
CA ALA A 45 39.98 9.14 -58.01
C ALA A 45 40.21 8.38 -56.69
N VAL A 46 39.50 7.26 -56.49
CA VAL A 46 39.68 6.41 -55.31
C VAL A 46 41.08 5.80 -55.28
N THR A 47 41.56 5.29 -56.43
CA THR A 47 42.89 4.69 -56.50
C THR A 47 43.98 5.73 -56.27
N ALA A 48 43.90 6.92 -56.88
CA ALA A 48 44.84 8.02 -56.69
C ALA A 48 44.82 8.60 -55.28
N LEU A 49 43.73 8.44 -54.52
CA LEU A 49 43.68 8.83 -53.12
C LEU A 49 44.58 7.91 -52.25
N PHE A 50 44.57 6.60 -52.52
CA PHE A 50 45.19 5.57 -51.66
C PHE A 50 46.50 4.97 -52.20
N ARG A 51 46.73 4.94 -53.51
CA ARG A 51 47.88 4.31 -54.20
C ARG A 51 48.18 5.02 -55.53
N HIS A 52 49.21 4.58 -56.25
CA HIS A 52 49.45 5.04 -57.63
C HIS A 52 48.66 4.17 -58.62
N PRO A 53 47.78 4.75 -59.46
CA PRO A 53 47.07 3.98 -60.48
C PRO A 53 48.08 3.37 -61.47
N MET A 54 47.90 2.09 -61.83
CA MET A 54 48.84 1.28 -62.64
C MET A 54 50.28 1.12 -62.11
N GLY A 55 50.57 1.49 -60.85
CA GLY A 55 51.91 1.32 -60.27
C GLY A 55 52.97 2.29 -60.78
N ILE A 56 52.59 3.29 -61.59
CA ILE A 56 53.47 4.32 -62.13
C ILE A 56 53.44 5.54 -61.19
N PRO A 57 54.59 6.02 -60.68
CA PRO A 57 54.64 7.16 -59.76
C PRO A 57 54.37 8.47 -60.50
N ILE A 58 53.08 8.82 -60.67
CA ILE A 58 52.66 10.09 -61.24
C ILE A 58 52.75 11.18 -60.16
N PRO A 59 53.44 12.31 -60.39
CA PRO A 59 53.50 13.42 -59.43
C PRO A 59 52.09 13.94 -59.12
N HIS A 60 51.81 14.18 -57.82
CA HIS A 60 50.50 14.57 -57.26
C HIS A 60 49.41 13.48 -57.13
N THR A 61 49.78 12.19 -57.16
CA THR A 61 48.90 11.07 -56.75
C THR A 61 49.41 10.39 -55.47
N ALA A 62 48.58 9.60 -54.78
CA ALA A 62 48.79 9.06 -53.42
C ALA A 62 48.84 10.12 -52.30
N LEU A 63 47.80 10.97 -52.22
CA LEU A 63 47.68 12.05 -51.23
C LEU A 63 47.59 11.54 -49.77
N LEU A 64 46.91 10.43 -49.50
CA LEU A 64 46.80 9.88 -48.14
C LEU A 64 48.10 9.25 -47.63
N PRO A 65 48.81 8.39 -48.39
CA PRO A 65 50.09 7.82 -47.93
C PRO A 65 51.14 8.90 -47.62
N LYS A 66 51.20 9.96 -48.44
CA LYS A 66 52.22 11.01 -48.33
C LYS A 66 52.00 11.99 -47.17
N ASN A 67 50.77 12.11 -46.68
CA ASN A 67 50.38 12.96 -45.54
C ASN A 67 49.70 12.18 -44.42
N ARG A 68 49.89 10.85 -44.35
CA ARG A 68 49.21 9.96 -43.39
C ARG A 68 49.37 10.45 -41.97
N ASP A 69 50.57 10.85 -41.57
CA ASP A 69 50.83 11.36 -40.22
C ASP A 69 50.15 12.70 -39.95
N LYS A 70 49.94 13.54 -40.97
CA LYS A 70 49.28 14.84 -40.83
C LYS A 70 47.77 14.68 -40.74
N VAL A 71 47.18 13.82 -41.56
CA VAL A 71 45.74 13.51 -41.52
C VAL A 71 45.39 12.73 -40.26
N THR A 72 46.23 11.77 -39.85
CA THR A 72 46.02 11.02 -38.61
C THR A 72 46.18 11.93 -37.40
N ARG A 73 47.18 12.82 -37.37
CA ARG A 73 47.29 13.84 -36.30
C ARG A 73 46.14 14.84 -36.30
N ALA A 74 45.62 15.23 -37.47
CA ALA A 74 44.46 16.12 -37.55
C ALA A 74 43.19 15.43 -37.04
N LEU A 75 42.98 14.14 -37.38
CA LEU A 75 41.87 13.35 -36.87
C LEU A 75 42.00 13.06 -35.37
N ILE A 76 43.20 12.74 -34.88
CA ILE A 76 43.49 12.58 -33.46
C ILE A 76 43.26 13.91 -32.73
N ASN A 77 43.78 15.03 -33.24
CA ASN A 77 43.51 16.35 -32.66
C ASN A 77 42.02 16.72 -32.70
N MET A 78 41.28 16.36 -33.74
CA MET A 78 39.84 16.64 -33.82
C MET A 78 39.05 15.73 -32.85
N LEU A 79 39.45 14.47 -32.69
CA LEU A 79 38.90 13.56 -31.69
C LEU A 79 39.24 14.01 -30.26
N GLU A 80 40.48 14.42 -29.99
CA GLU A 80 40.98 14.85 -28.68
C GLU A 80 40.46 16.25 -28.29
N ASN A 81 40.37 17.20 -29.22
CA ASN A 81 40.06 18.60 -28.92
C ASN A 81 38.62 19.00 -29.28
N ASP A 82 38.01 18.44 -30.35
CA ASP A 82 36.73 18.95 -30.89
C ASP A 82 35.51 18.04 -30.66
N TRP A 83 35.68 16.71 -30.57
CA TRP A 83 34.54 15.76 -30.51
C TRP A 83 34.42 14.93 -29.23
N LEU A 84 35.49 14.76 -28.44
CA LEU A 84 35.47 14.01 -27.18
C LEU A 84 36.03 14.82 -25.99
N THR A 85 36.10 16.14 -26.08
CA THR A 85 36.35 16.95 -24.89
C THR A 85 35.19 16.75 -23.91
N LYS A 86 35.53 16.24 -22.73
CA LYS A 86 34.61 15.94 -21.63
C LYS A 86 33.74 17.16 -21.30
N GLU A 87 34.31 18.36 -21.42
CA GLU A 87 33.62 19.63 -21.24
C GLU A 87 32.50 19.83 -22.27
N SER A 88 32.74 19.56 -23.56
CA SER A 88 31.74 19.74 -24.64
C SER A 88 30.54 18.80 -24.49
N ILE A 89 30.77 17.55 -24.10
CA ILE A 89 29.69 16.58 -23.82
C ILE A 89 28.91 17.01 -22.57
N MET A 90 29.61 17.38 -21.49
CA MET A 90 28.98 17.83 -20.24
C MET A 90 28.18 19.13 -20.42
N ASP A 91 28.65 20.08 -21.22
CA ASP A 91 27.98 21.35 -21.46
C ASP A 91 26.74 21.17 -22.34
N LYS A 92 26.80 20.30 -23.36
CA LYS A 92 25.59 19.89 -24.10
C LYS A 92 24.61 19.14 -23.21
N PHE A 93 25.09 18.32 -22.27
CA PHE A 93 24.24 17.57 -21.35
C PHE A 93 23.54 18.48 -20.33
N LYS A 94 24.21 19.53 -19.87
CA LYS A 94 23.63 20.57 -18.99
C LYS A 94 22.49 21.36 -19.63
N GLN A 95 22.42 21.39 -20.96
CA GLN A 95 21.37 22.07 -21.71
C GLN A 95 20.15 21.17 -21.97
N ILE A 96 20.20 19.88 -21.59
CA ILE A 96 19.09 18.96 -21.76
C ILE A 96 18.24 19.00 -20.48
N HIS A 97 16.93 19.27 -20.63
CA HIS A 97 15.93 19.06 -19.59
C HIS A 97 15.60 17.56 -19.50
N ILE A 98 16.35 16.86 -18.65
CA ILE A 98 16.27 15.41 -18.48
C ILE A 98 14.98 15.04 -17.77
N LEU A 99 14.60 15.80 -16.74
CA LEU A 99 13.42 15.54 -15.94
C LEU A 99 12.14 15.62 -16.78
N ASP A 100 12.03 16.59 -17.69
CA ASP A 100 10.87 16.72 -18.59
C ASP A 100 10.72 15.50 -19.49
N LYS A 101 11.82 15.03 -20.08
CA LYS A 101 11.83 13.80 -20.89
C LYS A 101 11.47 12.57 -20.08
N ILE A 102 11.92 12.50 -18.82
CA ILE A 102 11.55 11.41 -17.91
C ILE A 102 10.04 11.45 -17.67
N PHE A 103 9.46 12.62 -17.37
CA PHE A 103 8.02 12.75 -17.15
C PHE A 103 7.20 12.33 -18.37
N GLU A 104 7.56 12.82 -19.57
CA GLU A 104 6.90 12.42 -20.82
C GLU A 104 7.00 10.90 -21.06
N THR A 105 8.18 10.33 -20.80
CA THR A 105 8.41 8.89 -20.97
C THR A 105 7.61 8.08 -19.96
N VAL A 106 7.58 8.49 -18.69
CA VAL A 106 6.81 7.82 -17.63
C VAL A 106 5.32 7.90 -17.95
N GLU A 107 4.79 9.06 -18.30
CA GLU A 107 3.36 9.23 -18.64
C GLU A 107 2.96 8.36 -19.85
N LYS A 108 3.82 8.23 -20.85
CA LYS A 108 3.58 7.38 -22.02
C LYS A 108 3.67 5.88 -21.69
N GLU A 109 4.73 5.48 -21.00
CA GLU A 109 5.03 4.07 -20.72
C GLU A 109 4.16 3.50 -19.60
N LEU A 110 3.56 4.32 -18.74
CA LEU A 110 2.66 3.85 -17.68
C LEU A 110 1.40 3.17 -18.24
N HIS A 111 1.00 3.52 -19.47
CA HIS A 111 -0.08 2.88 -20.19
C HIS A 111 0.35 1.61 -20.94
N SER A 112 1.65 1.28 -21.00
CA SER A 112 2.14 0.11 -21.70
C SER A 112 1.90 -1.17 -20.90
N GLU A 113 1.49 -2.24 -21.58
CA GLU A 113 1.18 -3.53 -20.94
C GLU A 113 2.37 -4.09 -20.15
N SER A 114 3.60 -3.90 -20.65
CA SER A 114 4.81 -4.39 -19.96
C SER A 114 5.04 -3.68 -18.62
N VAL A 115 4.79 -2.36 -18.56
CA VAL A 115 4.96 -1.60 -17.31
C VAL A 115 3.83 -1.91 -16.35
N LYS A 116 2.59 -2.01 -16.84
CA LYS A 116 1.44 -2.43 -16.01
C LYS A 116 1.69 -3.78 -15.34
N LEU A 117 2.16 -4.78 -16.09
CA LEU A 117 2.52 -6.09 -15.55
C LEU A 117 3.64 -6.01 -14.52
N SER A 118 4.65 -5.16 -14.77
CA SER A 118 5.77 -4.97 -13.85
C SER A 118 5.33 -4.31 -12.53
N ILE A 119 4.46 -3.30 -12.60
CA ILE A 119 3.86 -2.64 -11.44
C ILE A 119 3.03 -3.63 -10.64
N LYS A 120 2.14 -4.40 -11.30
CA LYS A 120 1.36 -5.45 -10.64
C LYS A 120 2.26 -6.47 -9.95
N ALA A 121 3.26 -6.99 -10.64
CA ALA A 121 4.19 -7.97 -10.10
C ALA A 121 4.94 -7.44 -8.87
N PHE A 122 5.42 -6.20 -8.94
CA PHE A 122 6.08 -5.53 -7.82
C PHE A 122 5.13 -5.32 -6.63
N SER A 123 3.94 -4.78 -6.86
CA SER A 123 2.93 -4.57 -5.81
C SER A 123 2.52 -5.89 -5.14
N LEU A 124 2.35 -6.96 -5.93
CA LEU A 124 2.07 -8.29 -5.41
C LEU A 124 3.22 -8.83 -4.56
N ASP A 125 4.46 -8.68 -5.00
CA ASP A 125 5.63 -9.10 -4.24
C ASP A 125 5.74 -8.37 -2.90
N VAL A 126 5.53 -7.05 -2.89
CA VAL A 126 5.51 -6.23 -1.66
C VAL A 126 4.44 -6.74 -0.69
N VAL A 127 3.20 -6.93 -1.15
CA VAL A 127 2.11 -7.38 -0.28
C VAL A 127 2.34 -8.81 0.20
N LYS A 128 2.87 -9.70 -0.64
CA LYS A 128 3.20 -11.08 -0.27
C LYS A 128 4.24 -11.14 0.86
N LYS A 129 5.20 -10.22 0.87
CA LYS A 129 6.24 -10.11 1.93
C LYS A 129 5.71 -9.60 3.27
N ILE A 130 4.50 -9.04 3.35
CA ILE A 130 3.89 -8.63 4.62
C ILE A 130 3.62 -9.86 5.48
N ASP A 131 4.32 -9.95 6.61
CA ASP A 131 4.19 -11.04 7.58
C ASP A 131 3.08 -10.74 8.59
N VAL A 132 1.89 -11.27 8.31
CA VAL A 132 0.69 -11.11 9.15
C VAL A 132 0.92 -11.65 10.57
N GLU A 133 1.73 -12.68 10.74
CA GLU A 133 1.98 -13.31 12.04
C GLU A 133 2.76 -12.37 12.97
N ARG A 134 3.67 -11.56 12.41
CA ARG A 134 4.45 -10.57 13.18
C ARG A 134 3.65 -9.34 13.58
N PHE A 135 2.68 -8.92 12.76
CA PHE A 135 1.90 -7.71 13.04
C PHE A 135 0.75 -7.95 14.01
N ALA A 136 0.23 -9.18 14.10
CA ALA A 136 -0.93 -9.47 14.93
C ALA A 136 -0.73 -9.14 16.42
N PRO A 137 0.39 -9.51 17.07
CA PRO A 137 0.62 -9.14 18.48
C PRO A 137 0.71 -7.63 18.70
N THR A 138 1.36 -6.90 17.78
CA THR A 138 1.46 -5.43 17.87
C THR A 138 0.08 -4.78 17.80
N ILE A 139 -0.74 -5.22 16.85
CA ILE A 139 -2.12 -4.72 16.70
C ILE A 139 -2.96 -5.08 17.93
N GLU A 140 -2.78 -6.26 18.51
CA GLU A 140 -3.45 -6.64 19.76
C GLU A 140 -3.12 -5.67 20.89
N GLN A 141 -1.84 -5.34 21.07
CA GLN A 141 -1.40 -4.41 22.11
C GLN A 141 -1.99 -3.01 21.91
N GLU A 142 -2.05 -2.52 20.66
CA GLU A 142 -2.70 -1.24 20.35
C GLU A 142 -4.21 -1.27 20.66
N ILE A 143 -4.91 -2.35 20.30
CA ILE A 143 -6.33 -2.52 20.62
C ILE A 143 -6.54 -2.57 22.14
N LYS A 144 -5.73 -3.33 22.87
CA LYS A 144 -5.79 -3.40 24.33
C LYS A 144 -5.53 -2.03 24.96
N GLY A 145 -4.50 -1.31 24.50
CA GLY A 145 -4.20 0.05 24.95
C GLY A 145 -5.37 1.02 24.71
N PHE A 146 -6.01 0.95 23.54
CA PHE A 146 -7.22 1.71 23.25
C PHE A 146 -8.38 1.39 24.19
N LEU A 147 -8.64 0.11 24.47
CA LEU A 147 -9.71 -0.31 25.39
C LEU A 147 -9.45 0.09 26.84
N LEU A 148 -8.19 0.04 27.29
CA LEU A 148 -7.80 0.46 28.63
C LEU A 148 -7.97 1.98 28.83
N SER A 149 -7.59 2.76 27.82
CA SER A 149 -7.69 4.23 27.84
C SER A 149 -9.11 4.77 27.65
N ALA A 150 -10.06 3.94 27.19
CA ALA A 150 -11.45 4.35 27.04
C ALA A 150 -12.07 4.79 28.37
N ASP A 151 -12.76 5.93 28.38
CA ASP A 151 -13.40 6.48 29.58
C ASP A 151 -14.57 5.61 30.03
N THR A 152 -14.44 5.01 31.21
CA THR A 152 -15.44 4.12 31.80
C THR A 152 -16.70 4.86 32.24
N SER A 153 -16.58 6.12 32.67
CA SER A 153 -17.70 6.95 33.11
C SER A 153 -18.63 7.23 31.93
N ASP A 154 -18.06 7.64 30.80
CA ASP A 154 -18.83 7.93 29.58
C ASP A 154 -19.51 6.68 29.03
N LEU A 155 -18.80 5.54 29.02
CA LEU A 155 -19.37 4.27 28.58
C LEU A 155 -20.52 3.84 29.49
N LEU A 156 -20.36 3.97 30.81
CA LEU A 156 -21.38 3.60 31.77
C LEU A 156 -22.60 4.52 31.69
N HIS A 157 -22.40 5.83 31.48
CA HIS A 157 -23.48 6.79 31.27
C HIS A 157 -24.26 6.50 29.99
N LYS A 158 -23.57 6.20 28.88
CA LYS A 158 -24.22 5.76 27.62
C LYS A 158 -24.99 4.46 27.81
N ALA A 159 -24.44 3.50 28.54
CA ALA A 159 -25.11 2.24 28.84
C ALA A 159 -26.35 2.46 29.72
N SER A 160 -26.24 3.24 30.81
CA SER A 160 -27.36 3.48 31.72
C SER A 160 -28.47 4.29 31.04
N SER A 161 -28.14 5.32 30.28
CA SER A 161 -29.12 6.08 29.47
C SER A 161 -29.78 5.20 28.41
N HIS A 162 -29.05 4.27 27.79
CA HIS A 162 -29.65 3.31 26.86
C HIS A 162 -30.63 2.36 27.55
N VAL A 163 -30.26 1.81 28.73
CA VAL A 163 -31.15 0.99 29.56
C VAL A 163 -32.45 1.74 29.90
N LEU A 164 -32.33 3.00 30.32
CA LEU A 164 -33.46 3.85 30.70
C LEU A 164 -34.35 4.22 29.51
N SER A 165 -33.75 4.55 28.36
CA SER A 165 -34.51 4.94 27.16
C SER A 165 -35.26 3.77 26.52
N MET A 166 -34.70 2.56 26.60
CA MET A 166 -35.35 1.34 26.12
C MET A 166 -36.34 0.73 27.13
N GLY A 167 -36.41 1.26 28.36
CA GLY A 167 -37.28 0.73 29.42
C GLY A 167 -36.85 -0.64 29.95
N TYR A 168 -35.57 -1.01 29.80
CA TYR A 168 -35.07 -2.31 30.24
C TYR A 168 -35.08 -2.47 31.76
N GLU A 169 -35.03 -1.37 32.52
CA GLU A 169 -35.17 -1.41 33.97
C GLU A 169 -36.56 -1.89 34.38
N ALA A 170 -37.61 -1.47 33.66
CA ALA A 170 -38.98 -1.91 33.91
C ALA A 170 -39.19 -3.37 33.48
N ALA A 171 -38.58 -3.78 32.37
CA ALA A 171 -38.61 -5.17 31.90
C ALA A 171 -37.90 -6.12 32.88
N ALA A 172 -36.70 -5.75 33.34
CA ALA A 172 -35.95 -6.51 34.34
C ALA A 172 -36.71 -6.60 35.67
N PHE A 173 -37.31 -5.49 36.13
CA PHE A 173 -38.16 -5.49 37.32
C PHE A 173 -39.33 -6.46 37.18
N ASN A 174 -40.03 -6.45 36.04
CA ASN A 174 -41.11 -7.39 35.75
C ASN A 174 -40.65 -8.86 35.75
N TYR A 175 -39.48 -9.12 35.17
CA TYR A 175 -38.91 -10.46 35.15
C TYR A 175 -38.64 -10.97 36.59
N VAL A 176 -38.00 -10.14 37.42
CA VAL A 176 -37.74 -10.47 38.83
C VAL A 176 -39.03 -10.71 39.61
N LEU A 177 -40.07 -9.89 39.40
CA LEU A 177 -41.37 -10.10 40.05
C LEU A 177 -42.00 -11.46 39.69
N LYS A 178 -41.93 -11.86 38.41
CA LYS A 178 -42.48 -13.14 37.94
C LYS A 178 -41.70 -14.33 38.49
N GLU A 179 -40.38 -14.29 38.46
CA GLU A 179 -39.56 -15.37 39.02
C GLU A 179 -39.72 -15.47 40.54
N THR A 180 -39.87 -14.33 41.24
CA THR A 180 -40.15 -14.30 42.68
C THR A 180 -41.53 -14.89 43.00
N GLU A 181 -42.56 -14.55 42.21
CA GLU A 181 -43.90 -15.14 42.35
C GLU A 181 -43.87 -16.66 42.14
N LYS A 182 -43.17 -17.12 41.09
CA LYS A 182 -43.02 -18.53 40.77
C LYS A 182 -42.33 -19.29 41.90
N TRP A 183 -41.18 -18.80 42.39
CA TRP A 183 -40.51 -19.39 43.54
C TRP A 183 -41.41 -19.39 44.77
N ALA A 184 -42.02 -18.24 45.10
CA ALA A 184 -42.91 -18.12 46.26
C ALA A 184 -44.11 -19.06 46.19
N SER A 185 -44.57 -19.48 44.99
CA SER A 185 -45.67 -20.43 44.83
C SER A 185 -45.33 -21.88 45.19
N GLN A 186 -44.05 -22.20 45.37
CA GLN A 186 -43.59 -23.55 45.68
C GLN A 186 -43.71 -23.87 47.18
N ASP A 187 -43.94 -25.15 47.49
CA ASP A 187 -44.00 -25.64 48.88
C ASP A 187 -42.69 -25.43 49.63
N GLU A 188 -41.55 -25.51 48.94
CA GLU A 188 -40.23 -25.23 49.54
C GLU A 188 -40.14 -23.78 50.04
N ALA A 189 -40.62 -22.81 49.25
CA ALA A 189 -40.63 -21.42 49.67
C ALA A 189 -41.52 -21.20 50.90
N LYS A 190 -42.70 -21.86 50.97
CA LYS A 190 -43.55 -21.85 52.16
C LYS A 190 -42.81 -22.35 53.40
N MET A 191 -42.07 -23.44 53.29
CA MET A 191 -41.28 -24.00 54.40
C MET A 191 -40.17 -23.04 54.83
N VAL A 192 -39.41 -22.48 53.88
CA VAL A 192 -38.33 -21.53 54.16
C VAL A 192 -38.86 -20.27 54.84
N LEU A 193 -39.92 -19.67 54.29
CA LEU A 193 -40.57 -18.49 54.87
C LEU A 193 -41.13 -18.78 56.27
N GLY A 194 -41.70 -19.96 56.46
CA GLY A 194 -42.21 -20.42 57.76
C GLY A 194 -41.13 -20.51 58.83
N LYS A 195 -40.00 -21.15 58.50
CA LYS A 195 -38.82 -21.25 59.38
C LYS A 195 -38.25 -19.87 59.71
N LEU A 196 -38.02 -19.03 58.69
CA LEU A 196 -37.47 -17.69 58.89
C LEU A 196 -38.40 -16.81 59.74
N GLY A 197 -39.70 -16.85 59.47
CA GLY A 197 -40.68 -16.07 60.23
C GLY A 197 -40.81 -16.56 61.67
N LYS A 198 -40.81 -17.88 61.89
CA LYS A 198 -40.82 -18.46 63.25
C LYS A 198 -39.55 -18.12 64.02
N GLN A 199 -38.39 -18.27 63.38
CA GLN A 199 -37.11 -17.89 63.96
C GLN A 199 -37.10 -16.41 64.34
N ALA A 200 -37.55 -15.51 63.46
CA ALA A 200 -37.62 -14.08 63.76
C ALA A 200 -38.49 -13.79 64.99
N ILE A 201 -39.62 -14.47 65.14
CA ILE A 201 -40.50 -14.34 66.32
C ILE A 201 -39.80 -14.84 67.59
N ASP A 202 -39.11 -15.98 67.51
CA ASP A 202 -38.46 -16.61 68.66
C ASP A 202 -37.20 -15.87 69.12
N THR A 203 -36.48 -15.22 68.20
CA THR A 203 -35.28 -14.43 68.49
C THR A 203 -35.58 -12.96 68.79
N THR A 204 -36.81 -12.50 68.63
CA THR A 204 -37.17 -11.11 68.94
C THR A 204 -37.13 -10.91 70.46
N GLU A 205 -36.28 -10.00 70.91
CA GLU A 205 -36.29 -9.54 72.30
C GLU A 205 -37.60 -8.78 72.55
N ALA A 206 -38.51 -9.44 73.27
CA ALA A 206 -39.80 -8.89 73.66
C ALA A 206 -39.83 -8.70 75.17
N ASP A 207 -40.38 -7.56 75.61
CA ASP A 207 -40.56 -7.22 77.02
C ASP A 207 -42.03 -7.27 77.46
N GLY A 208 -42.24 -7.54 78.75
CA GLY A 208 -43.54 -7.45 79.41
C GLY A 208 -44.66 -8.26 78.75
N LEU A 209 -45.77 -7.58 78.43
CA LEU A 209 -46.99 -8.17 77.85
C LEU A 209 -46.73 -8.86 76.51
N LEU A 210 -45.80 -8.34 75.68
CA LEU A 210 -45.52 -8.91 74.36
C LEU A 210 -44.83 -10.27 74.47
N LYS A 211 -43.88 -10.41 75.41
CA LYS A 211 -43.23 -11.69 75.72
C LYS A 211 -44.24 -12.72 76.21
N PHE A 212 -45.14 -12.30 77.11
CA PHE A 212 -46.23 -13.14 77.60
C PHE A 212 -47.14 -13.61 76.46
N ALA A 213 -47.52 -12.71 75.54
CA ALA A 213 -48.34 -13.06 74.39
C ALA A 213 -47.63 -14.04 73.44
N ILE A 214 -46.36 -13.79 73.07
CA ILE A 214 -45.59 -14.68 72.18
C ILE A 214 -45.46 -16.07 72.81
N GLN A 215 -45.13 -16.16 74.10
CA GLN A 215 -45.02 -17.45 74.79
C GLN A 215 -46.36 -18.17 74.89
N SER A 216 -47.44 -17.45 75.22
CA SER A 216 -48.78 -18.03 75.37
C SER A 216 -49.34 -18.57 74.06
N PHE A 217 -48.98 -17.97 72.93
CA PHE A 217 -49.44 -18.37 71.61
C PHE A 217 -48.37 -19.10 70.77
N SER A 218 -47.21 -19.44 71.34
CA SER A 218 -46.08 -20.04 70.61
C SER A 218 -46.48 -21.35 69.91
N ASN A 219 -47.29 -22.18 70.58
CA ASN A 219 -47.81 -23.44 70.01
C ASN A 219 -48.83 -23.22 68.88
N MET A 220 -49.48 -22.05 68.84
CA MET A 220 -50.42 -21.69 67.77
C MET A 220 -49.71 -21.05 66.57
N ILE A 221 -48.50 -20.53 66.75
CA ILE A 221 -47.64 -19.90 65.73
C ILE A 221 -46.60 -20.93 65.26
N THR A 222 -47.07 -21.88 64.44
CA THR A 222 -46.20 -22.92 63.85
C THR A 222 -45.51 -22.41 62.59
N GLU A 223 -44.37 -22.99 62.23
CA GLU A 223 -43.67 -22.70 60.97
C GLU A 223 -44.61 -22.80 59.77
N GLU A 224 -45.48 -23.82 59.74
CA GLU A 224 -46.42 -24.02 58.64
C GLU A 224 -47.43 -22.87 58.50
N LYS A 225 -48.01 -22.40 59.62
CA LYS A 225 -48.98 -21.29 59.61
C LYS A 225 -48.30 -19.98 59.22
N VAL A 226 -47.13 -19.70 59.78
CA VAL A 226 -46.34 -18.52 59.43
C VAL A 226 -45.96 -18.57 57.94
N GLY A 227 -45.54 -19.73 57.45
CA GLY A 227 -45.23 -19.99 56.05
C GLY A 227 -46.42 -19.70 55.14
N ASN A 228 -47.60 -20.25 55.45
CA ASN A 228 -48.84 -19.98 54.70
C ASN A 228 -49.18 -18.48 54.63
N ILE A 229 -49.08 -17.78 55.76
CA ILE A 229 -49.38 -16.34 55.85
C ILE A 229 -48.39 -15.53 55.01
N LEU A 230 -47.08 -15.77 55.19
CA LEU A 230 -46.04 -15.04 54.48
C LEU A 230 -46.04 -15.34 52.97
N GLN A 231 -46.24 -16.61 52.60
CA GLN A 231 -46.36 -17.02 51.20
C GLN A 231 -47.54 -16.30 50.52
N SER A 232 -48.72 -16.34 51.14
CA SER A 232 -49.92 -15.66 50.61
C SER A 232 -49.72 -14.15 50.52
N PHE A 233 -49.06 -13.56 51.52
CA PHE A 233 -48.72 -12.14 51.51
C PHE A 233 -47.78 -11.80 50.34
N ILE A 234 -46.68 -12.53 50.17
CA ILE A 234 -45.71 -12.29 49.09
C ILE A 234 -46.37 -12.46 47.73
N LEU A 235 -47.08 -13.56 47.49
CA LEU A 235 -47.78 -13.81 46.22
C LEU A 235 -48.74 -12.67 45.87
N LYS A 236 -49.56 -12.24 46.84
CA LYS A 236 -50.47 -11.11 46.64
C LYS A 236 -49.73 -9.80 46.35
N ARG A 237 -48.61 -9.53 47.04
CA ARG A 237 -47.80 -8.34 46.80
C ARG A 237 -47.11 -8.36 45.43
N MET A 238 -46.55 -9.50 45.03
CA MET A 238 -45.91 -9.65 43.71
C MET A 238 -46.93 -9.40 42.59
N LYS A 239 -48.11 -10.02 42.68
CA LYS A 239 -49.21 -9.80 41.72
C LYS A 239 -49.64 -8.34 41.64
N ASN A 240 -49.76 -7.65 42.78
CA ASN A 240 -50.11 -6.23 42.81
C ASN A 240 -49.00 -5.35 42.19
N LEU A 241 -47.72 -5.66 42.41
CA LEU A 241 -46.59 -4.90 41.86
C LEU A 241 -46.40 -5.10 40.35
N GLN A 242 -46.96 -6.15 39.77
CA GLN A 242 -47.00 -6.35 38.32
C GLN A 242 -48.00 -5.42 37.62
N GLN A 243 -48.99 -4.86 38.33
CA GLN A 243 -49.94 -3.90 37.76
C GLN A 243 -49.25 -2.57 37.46
N GLU A 244 -49.45 -2.06 36.24
CA GLU A 244 -48.72 -0.88 35.76
C GLU A 244 -49.04 0.41 36.52
N ASP A 245 -50.28 0.53 37.00
CA ASP A 245 -50.80 1.67 37.77
C ASP A 245 -50.46 1.59 39.27
N ASN A 246 -49.76 0.53 39.71
CA ASN A 246 -49.46 0.34 41.12
C ASN A 246 -48.51 1.43 41.65
N ARG A 247 -48.93 2.14 42.70
CA ARG A 247 -48.12 3.19 43.34
C ARG A 247 -46.73 2.73 43.78
N TYR A 248 -46.61 1.54 44.38
CA TYR A 248 -45.33 1.02 44.86
C TYR A 248 -44.41 0.62 43.71
N ARG A 249 -44.98 0.10 42.61
CA ARG A 249 -44.24 -0.14 41.37
C ARG A 249 -43.60 1.15 40.87
N HIS A 250 -44.37 2.23 40.75
CA HIS A 250 -43.83 3.52 40.31
C HIS A 250 -42.72 4.03 41.24
N MET A 251 -42.92 3.97 42.56
CA MET A 251 -41.91 4.37 43.53
C MET A 251 -40.59 3.58 43.40
N ILE A 252 -40.68 2.26 43.22
CA ILE A 252 -39.50 1.40 43.05
C ILE A 252 -38.80 1.71 41.73
N LEU A 253 -39.53 1.80 40.63
CA LEU A 253 -38.96 2.09 39.32
C LEU A 253 -38.32 3.49 39.27
N GLU A 254 -38.96 4.50 39.87
CA GLU A 254 -38.38 5.85 39.96
C GLU A 254 -37.07 5.84 40.75
N LYS A 255 -37.02 5.10 41.86
CA LYS A 255 -35.77 4.93 42.63
C LYS A 255 -34.70 4.24 41.78
N ILE A 256 -35.02 3.14 41.09
CA ILE A 256 -34.09 2.44 40.19
C ILE A 256 -33.58 3.39 39.10
N ARG A 257 -34.47 4.16 38.47
CA ARG A 257 -34.11 5.11 37.41
C ARG A 257 -33.16 6.19 37.92
N LYS A 258 -33.43 6.74 39.11
CA LYS A 258 -32.55 7.72 39.75
C LYS A 258 -31.16 7.14 40.00
N GLU A 259 -31.08 5.92 40.54
CA GLU A 259 -29.80 5.26 40.81
C GLU A 259 -29.02 4.91 39.54
N LEU A 260 -29.71 4.50 38.47
CA LEU A 260 -29.09 4.28 37.15
C LEU A 260 -28.62 5.59 36.51
N GLY A 261 -29.34 6.69 36.73
CA GLY A 261 -28.99 8.00 36.22
C GLY A 261 -27.73 8.59 36.86
N SER A 262 -27.51 8.32 38.15
CA SER A 262 -26.35 8.80 38.92
C SER A 262 -25.30 7.70 39.16
N ILE A 263 -25.28 6.65 38.34
CA ILE A 263 -24.43 5.47 38.58
C ILE A 263 -22.93 5.81 38.49
N ASN A 264 -22.58 6.79 37.66
CA ASN A 264 -21.21 7.28 37.47
C ASN A 264 -20.68 8.12 38.64
N GLU A 265 -21.56 8.60 39.54
CA GLU A 265 -21.17 9.35 40.73
C GLU A 265 -20.72 8.44 41.88
N ARG A 266 -20.92 7.12 41.76
CA ARG A 266 -20.58 6.13 42.79
C ARG A 266 -19.13 5.70 42.70
N GLU A 267 -18.23 6.39 43.39
CA GLU A 267 -16.77 6.14 43.35
C GLU A 267 -16.38 4.67 43.54
N ALA A 268 -16.93 3.99 44.55
CA ALA A 268 -16.62 2.58 44.83
C ALA A 268 -17.01 1.66 43.65
N LEU A 269 -18.22 1.84 43.09
CA LEU A 269 -18.69 1.06 41.95
C LEU A 269 -17.87 1.35 40.69
N MET A 270 -17.51 2.61 40.46
CA MET A 270 -16.68 3.00 39.33
C MET A 270 -15.29 2.36 39.39
N SER A 271 -14.70 2.27 40.59
CA SER A 271 -13.44 1.57 40.82
C SER A 271 -13.55 0.08 40.49
N GLU A 272 -14.63 -0.57 40.93
CA GLU A 272 -14.88 -1.99 40.64
C GLU A 272 -15.10 -2.25 39.14
N ILE A 273 -15.91 -1.42 38.46
CA ILE A 273 -16.17 -1.53 37.02
C ILE A 273 -14.87 -1.28 36.24
N GLN A 274 -14.05 -0.30 36.65
CA GLN A 274 -12.76 -0.04 36.02
C GLN A 274 -11.81 -1.23 36.19
N ALA A 275 -11.72 -1.80 37.39
CA ALA A 275 -10.90 -2.98 37.65
C ALA A 275 -11.37 -4.19 36.83
N TRP A 276 -12.69 -4.39 36.74
CA TRP A 276 -13.27 -5.42 35.90
C TRP A 276 -12.97 -5.20 34.41
N LYS A 277 -13.12 -3.97 33.89
CA LYS A 277 -12.74 -3.61 32.52
C LYS A 277 -11.28 -3.95 32.25
N ASN A 278 -10.37 -3.50 33.11
CA ASN A 278 -8.94 -3.72 32.95
C ASN A 278 -8.62 -5.22 32.88
N LYS A 279 -9.17 -6.00 33.83
CA LYS A 279 -8.99 -7.46 33.84
C LYS A 279 -9.54 -8.12 32.58
N MET A 280 -10.73 -7.74 32.13
CA MET A 280 -11.31 -8.28 30.90
C MET A 280 -10.42 -7.98 29.69
N VAL A 281 -9.88 -6.76 29.57
CA VAL A 281 -8.97 -6.40 28.48
C VAL A 281 -7.65 -7.16 28.55
N GLU A 282 -7.12 -7.40 29.75
CA GLU A 282 -5.90 -8.19 29.93
C GLU A 282 -6.09 -9.67 29.53
N ASP A 283 -7.20 -10.27 29.97
CA ASP A 283 -7.55 -11.68 29.73
C ASP A 283 -7.97 -11.96 28.27
N MET A 284 -8.26 -10.93 27.46
CA MET A 284 -8.63 -11.08 26.06
C MET A 284 -7.47 -11.60 25.21
N ASP A 285 -7.58 -12.78 24.61
CA ASP A 285 -6.71 -13.24 23.53
C ASP A 285 -7.36 -12.95 22.18
N LEU A 286 -6.80 -11.97 21.45
CA LEU A 286 -7.29 -11.55 20.14
C LEU A 286 -6.33 -11.92 19.00
N THR A 287 -5.17 -12.51 19.31
CA THR A 287 -4.11 -12.73 18.32
C THR A 287 -4.63 -13.57 17.15
N GLY A 288 -5.40 -14.63 17.42
CA GLY A 288 -5.98 -15.49 16.37
C GLY A 288 -6.99 -14.77 15.47
N GLN A 289 -7.89 -13.98 16.06
CA GLN A 289 -8.91 -13.21 15.34
C GLN A 289 -8.26 -12.12 14.49
N ILE A 290 -7.26 -11.43 15.03
CA ILE A 290 -6.49 -10.39 14.33
C ILE A 290 -5.75 -11.01 13.14
N ARG A 291 -5.08 -12.15 13.32
CA ARG A 291 -4.45 -12.90 12.21
C ARG A 291 -5.46 -13.21 11.10
N GLY A 292 -6.64 -13.70 11.46
CA GLY A 292 -7.70 -14.00 10.50
C GLY A 292 -8.14 -12.76 9.70
N VAL A 293 -8.33 -11.62 10.36
CA VAL A 293 -8.71 -10.35 9.72
C VAL A 293 -7.60 -9.82 8.82
N LEU A 294 -6.35 -9.87 9.27
CA LEU A 294 -5.19 -9.44 8.50
C LEU A 294 -4.96 -10.33 7.27
N ALA A 295 -5.09 -11.65 7.41
CA ALA A 295 -4.98 -12.59 6.30
C ALA A 295 -6.06 -12.34 5.24
N LYS A 296 -7.32 -12.15 5.66
CA LYS A 296 -8.43 -11.79 4.76
C LYS A 296 -8.19 -10.43 4.08
N SER A 297 -7.68 -9.46 4.81
CA SER A 297 -7.37 -8.13 4.26
C SER A 297 -6.21 -8.19 3.25
N LYS A 298 -5.15 -8.94 3.55
CA LYS A 298 -4.05 -9.23 2.61
C LYS A 298 -4.57 -9.88 1.32
N ALA A 299 -5.45 -10.87 1.44
CA ALA A 299 -6.06 -11.52 0.28
C ALA A 299 -6.91 -10.55 -0.57
N ARG A 300 -7.69 -9.66 0.07
CA ARG A 300 -8.44 -8.61 -0.65
C ARG A 300 -7.52 -7.63 -1.38
N VAL A 301 -6.41 -7.24 -0.76
CA VAL A 301 -5.41 -6.36 -1.39
C VAL A 301 -4.76 -7.07 -2.59
N ILE A 302 -4.42 -8.35 -2.47
CA ILE A 302 -3.90 -9.15 -3.60
C ILE A 302 -4.90 -9.17 -4.75
N ALA A 303 -6.16 -9.52 -4.48
CA ALA A 303 -7.21 -9.55 -5.51
C ALA A 303 -7.44 -8.17 -6.16
N PHE A 304 -7.34 -7.10 -5.36
CA PHE A 304 -7.41 -5.72 -5.86
C PHE A 304 -6.25 -5.38 -6.80
N ILE A 305 -5.02 -5.83 -6.51
CA ILE A 305 -3.85 -5.62 -7.37
C ILE A 305 -3.94 -6.46 -8.65
N GLU A 306 -4.48 -7.68 -8.56
CA GLU A 306 -4.64 -8.58 -9.72
C GLU A 306 -5.64 -8.03 -10.74
N ALA A 307 -6.64 -7.25 -10.30
CA ALA A 307 -7.63 -6.63 -11.19
C ALA A 307 -6.98 -5.81 -12.32
N ASP A 308 -7.53 -5.91 -13.53
CA ASP A 308 -7.02 -5.20 -14.71
C ASP A 308 -7.04 -3.68 -14.54
N SER A 309 -8.01 -3.17 -13.81
CA SER A 309 -8.14 -1.74 -13.52
C SER A 309 -7.14 -1.19 -12.50
N PHE A 310 -6.39 -2.02 -11.76
CA PHE A 310 -5.53 -1.55 -10.67
C PHE A 310 -4.55 -0.44 -11.11
N VAL A 311 -3.84 -0.67 -12.22
CA VAL A 311 -2.81 0.27 -12.66
C VAL A 311 -3.44 1.53 -13.25
N ASP A 312 -4.52 1.41 -14.02
CA ASP A 312 -5.16 2.54 -14.68
C ASP A 312 -5.96 3.41 -13.69
N ASP A 313 -6.69 2.81 -12.75
CA ASP A 313 -7.59 3.53 -11.86
C ASP A 313 -6.92 3.96 -10.55
N THR A 314 -5.88 3.24 -10.10
CA THR A 314 -5.24 3.50 -8.79
C THR A 314 -3.83 4.06 -8.95
N VAL A 315 -2.97 3.40 -9.73
CA VAL A 315 -1.55 3.80 -9.81
C VAL A 315 -1.37 5.02 -10.72
N THR A 316 -2.00 5.03 -11.89
CA THR A 316 -1.85 6.08 -12.90
C THR A 316 -2.23 7.47 -12.37
N PRO A 317 -3.36 7.66 -11.68
CA PRO A 317 -3.71 8.97 -11.14
C PRO A 317 -2.75 9.44 -10.06
N VAL A 318 -2.25 8.53 -9.21
CA VAL A 318 -1.27 8.85 -8.16
C VAL A 318 0.05 9.30 -8.78
N VAL A 319 0.55 8.58 -9.78
CA VAL A 319 1.78 8.95 -10.50
C VAL A 319 1.60 10.29 -11.22
N LYS A 320 0.49 10.49 -11.93
CA LYS A 320 0.20 11.77 -12.63
C LYS A 320 0.15 12.95 -11.66
N ARG A 321 -0.52 12.78 -10.51
CA ARG A 321 -0.57 13.80 -9.47
C ARG A 321 0.82 14.13 -8.93
N PHE A 322 1.64 13.11 -8.65
CA PHE A 322 3.00 13.31 -8.16
C PHE A 322 3.90 14.02 -9.18
N ILE A 323 3.78 13.67 -10.47
CA ILE A 323 4.48 14.38 -11.55
C ILE A 323 4.04 15.84 -11.61
N GLN A 324 2.74 16.11 -11.52
CA GLN A 324 2.21 17.47 -11.55
C GLN A 324 2.67 18.31 -10.35
N GLU A 325 2.63 17.74 -9.13
CA GLU A 325 3.11 18.39 -7.91
C GLU A 325 4.60 18.75 -7.98
N ILE A 326 5.41 17.94 -8.69
CA ILE A 326 6.81 18.30 -8.95
C ILE A 326 6.90 19.39 -10.01
N LYS A 327 6.19 19.28 -11.14
CA LYS A 327 6.22 20.25 -12.25
C LYS A 327 5.83 21.67 -11.82
N GLU A 328 4.90 21.81 -10.87
CA GLU A 328 4.43 23.11 -10.36
C GLU A 328 5.44 23.79 -9.40
N ASP A 329 6.41 23.04 -8.89
CA ASP A 329 7.43 23.53 -7.95
C ASP A 329 8.77 23.73 -8.66
N GLU A 330 8.99 24.94 -9.20
CA GLU A 330 10.23 25.29 -9.92
C GLU A 330 11.51 25.00 -9.10
N GLY A 331 11.44 25.15 -7.77
CA GLY A 331 12.55 24.85 -6.86
C GLY A 331 12.89 23.37 -6.82
N LYS A 332 11.88 22.50 -6.73
CA LYS A 332 12.06 21.03 -6.79
C LYS A 332 12.53 20.58 -8.16
N VAL A 333 11.97 21.12 -9.25
CA VAL A 333 12.41 20.82 -10.62
C VAL A 333 13.89 21.12 -10.77
N ALA A 334 14.34 22.32 -10.40
CA ALA A 334 15.74 22.71 -10.50
C ALA A 334 16.66 21.83 -9.64
N ALA A 335 16.23 21.48 -8.42
CA ALA A 335 17.00 20.61 -7.52
C ALA A 335 17.16 19.18 -8.07
N ILE A 336 16.07 18.59 -8.58
CA ILE A 336 16.08 17.24 -9.15
C ILE A 336 16.89 17.23 -10.46
N GLU A 337 16.73 18.23 -11.32
CA GLU A 337 17.48 18.35 -12.57
C GLU A 337 18.99 18.45 -12.30
N SER A 338 19.39 19.30 -11.35
CA SER A 338 20.79 19.42 -10.93
C SER A 338 21.33 18.10 -10.37
N TRP A 339 20.54 17.40 -9.56
CA TRP A 339 20.90 16.08 -9.02
C TRP A 339 21.06 15.02 -10.13
N LEU A 340 20.15 14.98 -11.11
CA LEU A 340 20.22 14.08 -12.27
C LEU A 340 21.48 14.35 -13.10
N HIS A 341 21.77 15.61 -13.39
CA HIS A 341 22.96 16.02 -14.13
C HIS A 341 24.23 15.60 -13.39
N ALA A 342 24.30 15.84 -12.08
CA ALA A 342 25.43 15.44 -11.26
C ALA A 342 25.62 13.91 -11.25
N LYS A 343 24.54 13.14 -11.12
CA LYS A 343 24.58 11.68 -11.10
C LYS A 343 25.04 11.11 -12.44
N ILE A 344 24.50 11.61 -13.55
CA ILE A 344 24.87 11.15 -14.89
C ILE A 344 26.32 11.55 -15.22
N ALA A 345 26.74 12.76 -14.87
CA ALA A 345 28.13 13.19 -15.03
C ALA A 345 29.10 12.30 -14.24
N ALA A 346 28.73 11.88 -13.02
CA ALA A 346 29.54 10.95 -12.22
C ALA A 346 29.65 9.56 -12.89
N SER A 347 28.53 9.00 -13.37
CA SER A 347 28.52 7.70 -14.05
C SER A 347 29.25 7.72 -15.40
N LEU A 348 29.15 8.80 -16.17
CA LEU A 348 29.92 9.00 -17.39
C LEU A 348 31.42 9.08 -17.10
N LYS A 349 31.82 9.81 -16.06
CA LYS A 349 33.22 9.90 -15.62
C LYS A 349 33.79 8.51 -15.31
N GLU A 350 33.05 7.68 -14.57
CA GLU A 350 33.46 6.33 -14.22
C GLU A 350 33.59 5.43 -15.47
N THR A 351 32.63 5.52 -16.39
CA THR A 351 32.59 4.68 -17.60
C THR A 351 33.67 5.06 -18.61
N ILE A 352 33.90 6.37 -18.84
CA ILE A 352 34.93 6.89 -19.74
C ILE A 352 36.34 6.59 -19.19
N LEU A 353 36.57 6.72 -17.88
CA LEU A 353 37.83 6.29 -17.26
C LEU A 353 38.09 4.79 -17.49
N LYS A 354 37.05 3.97 -17.40
CA LYS A 354 37.14 2.53 -17.66
C LYS A 354 37.42 2.22 -19.13
N SER A 355 36.77 2.90 -20.08
CA SER A 355 37.01 2.70 -21.51
C SER A 355 38.37 3.23 -21.97
N ALA A 356 38.78 4.42 -21.53
CA ALA A 356 40.09 5.00 -21.85
C ALA A 356 41.24 4.12 -21.35
N SER A 357 41.13 3.56 -20.14
CA SER A 357 42.13 2.60 -19.63
C SER A 357 42.18 1.30 -20.45
N LEU A 358 41.04 0.85 -21.00
CA LEU A 358 40.97 -0.32 -21.88
C LEU A 358 41.58 -0.03 -23.25
N SER A 359 41.26 1.12 -23.84
CA SER A 359 41.78 1.57 -25.14
C SER A 359 43.29 1.82 -25.09
N VAL A 360 43.82 2.41 -24.02
CA VAL A 360 45.27 2.58 -23.80
C VAL A 360 45.96 1.22 -23.64
N ARG A 361 45.35 0.26 -22.92
CA ARG A 361 45.87 -1.12 -22.82
C ARG A 361 45.90 -1.82 -24.17
N ILE A 362 44.87 -1.65 -25.00
CA ILE A 362 44.80 -2.22 -26.36
C ILE A 362 45.86 -1.58 -27.26
N LEU A 363 46.02 -0.25 -27.21
CA LEU A 363 47.00 0.49 -28.01
C LEU A 363 48.45 0.08 -27.65
N ILE A 364 48.75 -0.07 -26.36
CA ILE A 364 50.06 -0.56 -25.86
C ILE A 364 50.31 -2.03 -26.26
N SER A 365 49.26 -2.84 -26.36
CA SER A 365 49.37 -4.24 -26.83
C SER A 365 49.66 -4.34 -28.33
N LEU A 366 49.18 -3.38 -29.13
CA LEU A 366 49.35 -3.34 -30.58
C LEU A 366 50.72 -2.75 -30.98
N THR A 367 51.27 -1.83 -30.20
CA THR A 367 52.63 -1.28 -30.43
C THR A 367 53.76 -2.19 -29.97
N ARG A 368 53.48 -3.22 -29.16
CA ARG A 368 54.48 -4.23 -28.73
C ARG A 368 54.66 -5.41 -29.69
N LYS A 369 53.91 -5.47 -30.81
CA LYS A 369 53.87 -6.63 -31.71
C LYS A 369 54.50 -6.43 -33.09
N HIS A 370 55.23 -5.33 -33.31
CA HIS A 370 56.03 -5.11 -34.53
C HIS A 370 57.40 -4.57 -34.21
#